data_AF-A0A176J8U5-F1
#
_entry.id   AF-A0A176J8U5-F1
#
_cell.length_a   1.000
_cell.length_b   1.000
_cell.length_c   1.000
_cell.angle_alpha   90.00
_cell.angle_beta   90.00
_cell.angle_gamma   90.00
#
_symmetry.space_group_name_H-M   'P 1'
#
loop_
_entity.id
_entity.type
_entity.pdbx_description
1 polymer ?
#
loop_
_entity_poly.entity_id
_entity_poly.type
_entity_poly.pdbx_seq_one_letter_code
_entity_poly.pdbx_strand_id
1 'polypeptide(L)'
;MIRKGSLLVLTGMLMVAAAGCGGSGEKANAGSGKSKELDVSVADASYILTGEDDGVSEKDTGVLMVNLKVKNNSDSAFTISSMDGIKLYQGEKELSPKRDVYSSDLGLEPDMPGSIGADKEKTIPAFFEVEKGETYEIGIKPRSENYEDKLKEVTLKLDTEKYADSLDLMEDPAKALTAYIETIYLDKENPDFEKHVSADKRALQEEAKSSFNDGLKSIVYNSIPAQEVDKHYTSYKSVLAEKAKLKAEPKAYANDRAVVTLEYSTVPLDDSYETMSDLQSEYKEKTNDYDSKKAQSYALEKFDAVLNSLEVQQGRDPLEIKMIKKDDKWSVDTEDYNSERIVEVFASGSR
;
A
#
# COMPACT_ATOMS: atom_id res chain seq x y z
N MET A 1 64.90 -46.66 -0.09
CA MET A 1 64.55 -45.52 0.80
C MET A 1 63.30 -44.87 0.20
N ILE A 2 62.09 -45.10 0.72
CA ILE A 2 61.48 -44.47 1.92
C ILE A 2 61.61 -42.93 1.81
N ARG A 3 60.58 -42.08 1.79
CA ARG A 3 59.11 -42.19 1.87
C ARG A 3 58.52 -40.84 1.42
N LYS A 4 57.35 -40.91 0.77
CA LYS A 4 56.11 -40.12 0.98
C LYS A 4 56.18 -38.64 1.36
N GLY A 5 55.44 -37.84 0.57
CA GLY A 5 54.90 -36.54 0.96
C GLY A 5 53.95 -35.98 -0.09
N SER A 6 52.81 -36.64 -0.29
CA SER A 6 51.67 -36.13 -1.07
C SER A 6 50.99 -35.03 -0.25
N LEU A 7 50.84 -33.82 -0.79
CA LEU A 7 49.93 -32.82 -0.27
C LEU A 7 48.81 -32.60 -1.29
N LEU A 8 47.71 -33.31 -1.04
CA LEU A 8 46.39 -33.04 -1.59
C LEU A 8 45.93 -31.69 -1.02
N VAL A 9 45.76 -30.68 -1.86
CA VAL A 9 45.08 -29.44 -1.48
C VAL A 9 43.59 -29.71 -1.57
N LEU A 10 42.97 -29.97 -0.42
CA LEU A 10 41.52 -29.98 -0.23
C LEU A 10 41.00 -28.56 -0.44
N THR A 11 40.31 -28.30 -1.55
CA THR A 11 39.49 -27.09 -1.70
C THR A 11 38.19 -27.33 -0.96
N GLY A 12 38.19 -26.97 0.32
CA GLY A 12 37.06 -27.07 1.22
C GLY A 12 35.97 -26.05 0.88
N MET A 13 34.75 -26.57 0.82
CA MET A 13 33.47 -25.88 0.79
C MET A 13 33.39 -24.87 1.95
N LEU A 14 33.30 -23.57 1.65
CA LEU A 14 32.85 -22.56 2.59
C LEU A 14 31.42 -22.15 2.19
N MET A 15 30.42 -22.81 2.79
CA MET A 15 29.09 -22.22 2.89
C MET A 15 29.20 -21.06 3.88
N VAL A 16 29.09 -19.84 3.39
CA VAL A 16 28.87 -18.67 4.24
C VAL A 16 27.41 -18.71 4.67
N ALA A 17 27.18 -19.12 5.92
CA ALA A 17 25.93 -18.87 6.60
C ALA A 17 25.82 -17.35 6.84
N ALA A 18 25.08 -16.65 5.98
CA ALA A 18 24.62 -15.30 6.24
C ALA A 18 23.35 -15.40 7.11
N ALA A 19 23.54 -15.36 8.42
CA ALA A 19 22.48 -14.92 9.33
C ALA A 19 22.40 -13.38 9.21
N GLY A 20 21.40 -12.90 8.49
CA GLY A 20 20.97 -11.51 8.46
C GLY A 20 19.47 -11.49 8.67
N CYS A 21 19.04 -11.17 9.89
CA CYS A 21 17.65 -11.00 10.28
C CYS A 21 17.07 -9.70 9.72
N GLY A 22 15.79 -9.75 9.36
CA GLY A 22 14.89 -8.60 9.25
C GLY A 22 14.23 -8.51 7.89
N GLY A 23 12.99 -9.01 7.79
CA GLY A 23 12.15 -8.86 6.59
C GLY A 23 12.00 -10.12 5.73
N SER A 24 11.68 -11.26 6.33
CA SER A 24 11.13 -12.37 5.57
C SER A 24 10.12 -13.06 6.46
N GLY A 25 8.85 -13.03 6.05
CA GLY A 25 7.86 -13.97 6.54
C GLY A 25 8.52 -15.33 6.57
N GLU A 26 8.63 -15.87 7.77
CA GLU A 26 9.10 -17.23 8.01
C GLU A 26 8.28 -18.10 7.06
N LYS A 27 8.93 -18.79 6.11
CA LYS A 27 8.25 -19.71 5.18
C LYS A 27 7.62 -20.81 6.02
N ALA A 28 6.43 -20.54 6.56
CA ALA A 28 5.58 -21.49 7.23
C ALA A 28 5.50 -22.69 6.31
N ASN A 29 5.97 -23.85 6.78
CA ASN A 29 6.16 -25.06 5.99
C ASN A 29 4.93 -25.28 5.09
N ALA A 30 5.08 -24.89 3.83
CA ALA A 30 3.99 -24.62 2.92
C ALA A 30 3.64 -25.93 2.21
N GLY A 31 2.36 -26.24 2.07
CA GLY A 31 1.92 -27.55 1.56
C GLY A 31 2.65 -27.95 0.28
N SER A 32 3.10 -29.20 0.19
CA SER A 32 3.74 -29.76 -1.00
C SER A 32 3.11 -31.10 -1.37
N GLY A 33 2.92 -31.34 -2.66
CA GLY A 33 2.43 -32.59 -3.22
C GLY A 33 3.29 -33.01 -4.40
N LYS A 34 3.43 -34.32 -4.64
CA LYS A 34 4.26 -34.85 -5.71
C LYS A 34 3.63 -36.07 -6.37
N SER A 35 3.81 -36.19 -7.68
CA SER A 35 3.60 -37.40 -8.47
C SER A 35 4.83 -37.67 -9.34
N LYS A 36 4.74 -38.66 -10.23
CA LYS A 36 5.81 -38.93 -11.20
C LYS A 36 5.94 -37.78 -12.21
N GLU A 37 4.82 -37.14 -12.56
CA GLU A 37 4.74 -36.15 -13.63
C GLU A 37 4.78 -34.70 -13.12
N LEU A 38 4.53 -34.47 -11.82
CA LEU A 38 4.26 -33.16 -11.27
C LEU A 38 4.83 -32.99 -9.86
N ASP A 39 5.57 -31.92 -9.62
CA ASP A 39 5.83 -31.42 -8.26
C ASP A 39 5.05 -30.11 -8.05
N VAL A 40 4.34 -30.01 -6.93
CA VAL A 40 3.63 -28.78 -6.53
C VAL A 40 4.04 -28.39 -5.11
N SER A 41 4.25 -27.11 -4.89
CA SER A 41 4.45 -26.53 -3.57
C SER A 41 3.83 -25.14 -3.49
N VAL A 42 3.38 -24.73 -2.32
CA VAL A 42 3.01 -23.33 -2.06
C VAL A 42 4.30 -22.50 -1.98
N ALA A 43 4.46 -21.53 -2.87
CA ALA A 43 5.58 -20.58 -2.84
C ALA A 43 5.40 -19.56 -1.71
N ASP A 44 4.18 -19.03 -1.61
CA ASP A 44 3.68 -18.11 -0.61
C ASP A 44 2.14 -18.11 -0.65
N ALA A 45 1.52 -17.62 0.41
CA ALA A 45 0.10 -17.36 0.47
C ALA A 45 -0.19 -16.26 1.48
N SER A 46 -1.24 -15.48 1.24
CA SER A 46 -1.69 -14.41 2.12
C SER A 46 -3.16 -14.11 1.88
N TYR A 47 -3.83 -13.60 2.90
CA TYR A 47 -5.14 -13.00 2.73
C TYR A 47 -4.99 -11.71 1.93
N ILE A 48 -6.00 -11.42 1.11
CA ILE A 48 -6.08 -10.21 0.29
C ILE A 48 -7.42 -9.52 0.47
N LEU A 49 -7.48 -8.24 0.13
CA LEU A 49 -8.67 -7.41 0.10
C LEU A 49 -8.86 -6.89 -1.33
N THR A 50 -9.97 -7.21 -1.99
CA THR A 50 -10.16 -6.94 -3.43
C THR A 50 -10.96 -5.68 -3.72
N GLY A 51 -11.52 -5.03 -2.69
CA GLY A 51 -12.10 -3.67 -2.78
C GLY A 51 -13.58 -3.58 -3.21
N GLU A 52 -14.19 -4.69 -3.64
CA GLU A 52 -15.64 -4.82 -3.85
C GLU A 52 -16.17 -6.00 -3.03
N ASP A 53 -17.20 -5.76 -2.18
CA ASP A 53 -18.07 -6.74 -1.50
C ASP A 53 -17.44 -8.15 -1.34
N ASP A 54 -16.23 -8.18 -0.79
CA ASP A 54 -15.31 -9.32 -0.96
C ASP A 54 -15.49 -10.41 0.10
N GLY A 55 -16.50 -10.24 0.96
CA GLY A 55 -16.77 -11.10 2.10
C GLY A 55 -15.69 -11.03 3.18
N VAL A 56 -14.65 -10.19 3.04
CA VAL A 56 -13.57 -10.05 4.04
C VAL A 56 -14.07 -9.34 5.30
N SER A 57 -15.20 -8.62 5.20
CA SER A 57 -15.93 -8.05 6.32
C SER A 57 -16.84 -9.05 7.06
N GLU A 58 -16.90 -10.32 6.65
CA GLU A 58 -17.42 -11.36 7.54
C GLU A 58 -16.33 -11.80 8.51
N LYS A 59 -16.70 -11.87 9.79
CA LYS A 59 -15.76 -12.07 10.90
C LYS A 59 -14.88 -13.32 10.70
N ASP A 60 -15.43 -14.35 10.07
CA ASP A 60 -14.88 -15.70 10.05
C ASP A 60 -14.41 -16.19 8.66
N THR A 61 -14.64 -15.45 7.57
CA THR A 61 -14.21 -15.83 6.20
C THR A 61 -13.27 -14.80 5.57
N GLY A 62 -12.56 -15.18 4.50
CA GLY A 62 -11.68 -14.29 3.74
C GLY A 62 -11.21 -14.87 2.42
N VAL A 63 -10.64 -14.01 1.56
CA VAL A 63 -10.02 -14.43 0.30
C VAL A 63 -8.53 -14.66 0.52
N LEU A 64 -8.08 -15.90 0.31
CA LEU A 64 -6.67 -16.29 0.37
C LEU A 64 -6.12 -16.40 -1.05
N MET A 65 -5.09 -15.64 -1.36
CA MET A 65 -4.25 -15.87 -2.54
C MET A 65 -3.20 -16.92 -2.18
N VAL A 66 -3.08 -17.96 -3.01
CA VAL A 66 -2.07 -19.01 -2.89
C VAL A 66 -1.26 -19.06 -4.16
N ASN A 67 0.03 -18.72 -4.08
CA ASN A 67 0.95 -18.81 -5.20
C ASN A 67 1.52 -20.23 -5.29
N LEU A 68 0.99 -21.02 -6.21
CA LEU A 68 1.38 -22.41 -6.41
C LEU A 68 2.57 -22.50 -7.35
N LYS A 69 3.72 -22.92 -6.85
CA LYS A 69 4.87 -23.28 -7.66
C LYS A 69 4.68 -24.68 -8.21
N VAL A 70 4.56 -24.78 -9.53
CA VAL A 70 4.37 -26.04 -10.24
C VAL A 70 5.58 -26.34 -11.10
N LYS A 71 6.14 -27.54 -10.96
CA LYS A 71 7.21 -28.06 -11.82
C LYS A 71 6.72 -29.26 -12.62
N ASN A 72 6.91 -29.21 -13.93
CA ASN A 72 6.65 -30.30 -14.84
C ASN A 72 7.85 -31.28 -14.84
N ASN A 73 7.62 -32.50 -14.37
CA ASN A 73 8.61 -33.59 -14.39
C ASN A 73 8.34 -34.62 -15.50
N SER A 74 7.39 -34.35 -16.40
CA SER A 74 7.08 -35.20 -17.55
C SER A 74 7.89 -34.82 -18.79
N ASP A 75 7.92 -35.72 -19.77
CA ASP A 75 8.69 -35.55 -21.02
C ASP A 75 7.99 -34.60 -22.03
N SER A 76 6.76 -34.19 -21.77
CA SER A 76 5.94 -33.33 -22.64
C SER A 76 5.39 -32.12 -21.90
N ALA A 77 4.95 -31.10 -22.65
CA ALA A 77 4.30 -29.94 -22.05
C ALA A 77 2.89 -30.30 -21.58
N PHE A 78 2.45 -29.67 -20.48
CA PHE A 78 1.06 -29.69 -20.05
C PHE A 78 0.59 -28.28 -19.72
N THR A 79 -0.73 -28.10 -19.69
CA THR A 79 -1.38 -26.87 -19.23
C THR A 79 -2.03 -27.10 -17.88
N ILE A 80 -1.97 -26.08 -17.02
CA ILE A 80 -2.82 -25.97 -15.83
C ILE A 80 -3.59 -24.67 -16.00
N SER A 81 -4.89 -24.74 -15.79
CA SER A 81 -5.74 -23.55 -15.75
C SER A 81 -6.34 -23.43 -14.36
N SER A 82 -6.30 -22.21 -13.81
CA SER A 82 -6.98 -21.85 -12.57
C SER A 82 -8.49 -22.09 -12.62
N MET A 83 -9.10 -22.19 -13.80
CA MET A 83 -10.54 -22.44 -13.94
C MET A 83 -10.94 -23.89 -13.68
N ASP A 84 -10.16 -24.88 -14.12
CA ASP A 84 -10.57 -26.29 -14.14
C ASP A 84 -9.50 -27.27 -13.62
N GLY A 85 -8.23 -26.87 -13.63
CA GLY A 85 -7.11 -27.68 -13.16
C GLY A 85 -6.74 -27.47 -11.69
N ILE A 86 -7.35 -26.50 -11.00
CA ILE A 86 -7.11 -26.21 -9.58
C ILE A 86 -8.44 -26.23 -8.84
N LYS A 87 -8.49 -26.99 -7.74
CA LYS A 87 -9.69 -27.20 -6.90
C LYS A 87 -9.35 -27.08 -5.42
N LEU A 88 -10.34 -26.72 -4.62
CA LEU A 88 -10.24 -26.73 -3.16
C LEU A 88 -11.19 -27.77 -2.59
N TYR A 89 -10.73 -28.53 -1.59
CA TYR A 89 -11.51 -29.57 -0.93
C TYR A 89 -11.60 -29.31 0.57
N GLN A 90 -12.80 -29.49 1.12
CA GLN A 90 -13.06 -29.51 2.56
C GLN A 90 -13.69 -30.87 2.90
N GLY A 91 -12.85 -31.84 3.28
CA GLY A 91 -13.27 -33.24 3.36
C GLY A 91 -13.72 -33.76 1.99
N GLU A 92 -14.94 -34.28 1.88
CA GLU A 92 -15.51 -34.78 0.62
C GLU A 92 -16.13 -33.67 -0.27
N LYS A 93 -16.19 -32.42 0.22
CA LYS A 93 -16.81 -31.31 -0.50
C LYS A 93 -15.79 -30.64 -1.43
N GLU A 94 -16.09 -30.58 -2.73
CA GLU A 94 -15.36 -29.77 -3.71
C GLU A 94 -15.89 -28.33 -3.70
N LEU A 95 -14.97 -27.37 -3.58
CA LEU A 95 -15.18 -25.94 -3.63
C LEU A 95 -14.50 -25.37 -4.89
N SER A 96 -15.11 -24.34 -5.48
CA SER A 96 -14.55 -23.68 -6.66
C SER A 96 -13.62 -22.54 -6.24
N PRO A 97 -12.47 -22.35 -6.91
CA PRO A 97 -11.68 -21.14 -6.76
C PRO A 97 -12.47 -19.89 -7.19
N LYS A 98 -12.12 -18.73 -6.64
CA LYS A 98 -12.58 -17.43 -7.13
C LYS A 98 -11.89 -17.12 -8.46
N ARG A 99 -12.68 -16.76 -9.48
CA ARG A 99 -12.22 -16.59 -10.88
C ARG A 99 -12.11 -15.14 -11.32
N ASP A 100 -12.89 -14.24 -10.73
CA ASP A 100 -12.99 -12.85 -11.15
C ASP A 100 -12.18 -11.93 -10.23
N VAL A 101 -10.98 -12.37 -9.84
CA VAL A 101 -10.06 -11.59 -9.01
C VAL A 101 -9.02 -10.93 -9.91
N TYR A 102 -9.29 -9.68 -10.26
CA TYR A 102 -8.42 -8.86 -11.10
C TYR A 102 -8.38 -7.42 -10.60
N SER A 103 -7.17 -6.85 -10.51
CA SER A 103 -6.96 -5.45 -10.16
C SER A 103 -5.55 -5.04 -10.57
N SER A 104 -5.42 -4.16 -11.57
CA SER A 104 -4.14 -3.59 -11.96
C SER A 104 -3.49 -2.79 -10.83
N ASP A 105 -4.31 -2.11 -10.01
CA ASP A 105 -3.83 -1.30 -8.89
C ASP A 105 -3.17 -2.16 -7.81
N LEU A 106 -3.66 -3.39 -7.63
CA LEU A 106 -3.08 -4.37 -6.71
C LEU A 106 -2.06 -5.30 -7.37
N GLY A 107 -1.74 -5.13 -8.65
CA GLY A 107 -0.87 -6.06 -9.39
C GLY A 107 -1.47 -7.48 -9.47
N LEU A 108 -2.79 -7.59 -9.47
CA LEU A 108 -3.54 -8.83 -9.67
C LEU A 108 -3.87 -8.95 -11.15
N GLU A 109 -3.01 -9.64 -11.89
CA GLU A 109 -3.18 -9.90 -13.31
C GLU A 109 -4.03 -11.16 -13.56
N PRO A 110 -4.78 -11.22 -14.69
CA PRO A 110 -5.51 -12.43 -15.03
C PRO A 110 -4.51 -13.56 -15.33
N ASP A 111 -4.81 -14.77 -14.87
CA ASP A 111 -4.04 -15.95 -15.25
C ASP A 111 -4.17 -16.18 -16.76
N MET A 112 -3.09 -15.86 -17.49
CA MET A 112 -3.05 -16.11 -18.92
C MET A 112 -2.73 -17.59 -19.16
N PRO A 113 -3.62 -18.34 -19.85
CA PRO A 113 -3.43 -19.76 -20.10
C PRO A 113 -2.13 -19.97 -20.89
N GLY A 114 -1.27 -20.84 -20.37
CA GLY A 114 0.02 -21.15 -20.97
C GLY A 114 0.48 -22.56 -20.61
N SER A 115 1.32 -23.15 -21.46
CA SER A 115 1.90 -24.46 -21.20
C SER A 115 3.16 -24.35 -20.34
N ILE A 116 3.36 -25.36 -19.50
CA ILE A 116 4.59 -25.58 -18.74
C ILE A 116 5.36 -26.65 -19.49
N GLY A 117 6.46 -26.26 -20.14
CA GLY A 117 7.32 -27.20 -20.86
C GLY A 117 7.97 -28.25 -19.96
N ALA A 118 8.47 -29.32 -20.58
CA ALA A 118 9.20 -30.38 -19.87
C ALA A 118 10.36 -29.79 -19.03
N ASP A 119 10.51 -30.29 -17.80
CA ASP A 119 11.48 -29.83 -16.80
C ASP A 119 11.41 -28.33 -16.45
N LYS A 120 10.31 -27.63 -16.81
CA LYS A 120 10.09 -26.22 -16.48
C LYS A 120 9.18 -26.07 -15.27
N GLU A 121 9.25 -24.89 -14.67
CA GLU A 121 8.41 -24.48 -13.56
C GLU A 121 7.69 -23.16 -13.87
N LYS A 122 6.49 -23.00 -13.31
CA LYS A 122 5.68 -21.77 -13.35
C LYS A 122 5.02 -21.58 -11.99
N THR A 123 4.93 -20.34 -11.52
CA THR A 123 4.08 -19.97 -10.38
C THR A 123 2.69 -19.59 -10.91
N ILE A 124 1.65 -20.16 -10.32
CA ILE A 124 0.26 -19.94 -10.70
C ILE A 124 -0.49 -19.42 -9.46
N PRO A 125 -1.04 -18.19 -9.50
CA PRO A 125 -1.89 -17.71 -8.42
C PRO A 125 -3.24 -18.44 -8.44
N ALA A 126 -3.71 -18.84 -7.27
CA ALA A 126 -5.06 -19.36 -7.07
C ALA A 126 -5.73 -18.60 -5.93
N PHE A 127 -7.00 -18.26 -6.10
CA PHE A 127 -7.78 -17.48 -5.14
C PHE A 127 -8.87 -18.34 -4.53
N PHE A 128 -8.92 -18.39 -3.22
CA PHE A 128 -9.87 -19.22 -2.49
C PHE A 128 -10.63 -18.39 -1.47
N GLU A 129 -11.95 -18.53 -1.44
CA GLU A 129 -12.74 -18.12 -0.29
C GLU A 129 -12.68 -19.23 0.75
N VAL A 130 -12.20 -18.88 1.95
CA VAL A 130 -11.92 -19.83 3.03
C VAL A 130 -12.46 -19.32 4.36
N GLU A 131 -12.82 -20.24 5.24
CA GLU A 131 -13.02 -19.98 6.65
C GLU A 131 -11.65 -19.85 7.33
N LYS A 132 -11.49 -18.83 8.16
CA LYS A 132 -10.24 -18.53 8.87
C LYS A 132 -9.98 -19.58 9.95
N GLY A 133 -8.78 -20.16 9.97
CA GLY A 133 -8.37 -21.17 10.94
C GLY A 133 -8.73 -22.61 10.55
N GLU A 134 -9.37 -22.80 9.39
CA GLU A 134 -9.71 -24.11 8.86
C GLU A 134 -8.60 -24.72 7.99
N THR A 135 -8.72 -26.04 7.76
CA THR A 135 -7.81 -26.80 6.90
C THR A 135 -8.53 -27.34 5.67
N TYR A 136 -7.82 -27.31 4.54
CA TYR A 136 -8.32 -27.70 3.23
C TYR A 136 -7.27 -28.55 2.49
N GLU A 137 -7.67 -29.13 1.36
CA GLU A 137 -6.74 -29.70 0.38
C GLU A 137 -6.89 -28.98 -0.96
N ILE A 138 -5.77 -28.59 -1.56
CA ILE A 138 -5.75 -28.06 -2.93
C ILE A 138 -5.43 -29.21 -3.87
N GLY A 139 -6.34 -29.49 -4.81
CA GLY A 139 -6.13 -30.45 -5.89
C GLY A 139 -5.61 -29.75 -7.14
N ILE A 140 -4.55 -30.29 -7.73
CA ILE A 140 -3.95 -29.81 -8.96
C ILE A 140 -3.94 -30.94 -9.97
N LYS A 141 -4.67 -30.75 -11.06
CA LYS A 141 -4.79 -31.70 -12.15
C LYS A 141 -4.36 -31.05 -13.46
N PRO A 142 -3.15 -31.34 -13.95
CA PRO A 142 -2.71 -30.84 -15.23
C PRO A 142 -3.43 -31.54 -16.39
N ARG A 143 -3.54 -30.84 -17.50
CA ARG A 143 -4.04 -31.37 -18.77
C ARG A 143 -2.86 -31.53 -19.73
N SER A 144 -2.59 -32.77 -20.14
CA SER A 144 -1.61 -33.04 -21.19
C SER A 144 -2.06 -32.44 -22.52
N GLU A 145 -1.09 -31.98 -23.32
CA GLU A 145 -1.34 -31.63 -24.72
C GLU A 145 -1.69 -32.87 -25.57
N ASN A 146 -1.25 -34.05 -25.13
CA ASN A 146 -1.69 -35.32 -25.69
C ASN A 146 -2.94 -35.81 -24.93
N TYR A 147 -4.10 -35.76 -25.59
CA TYR A 147 -5.38 -36.14 -24.97
C TYR A 147 -5.48 -37.61 -24.52
N GLU A 148 -4.58 -38.48 -24.97
CA GLU A 148 -4.52 -39.87 -24.50
C GLU A 148 -3.86 -39.98 -23.11
N ASP A 149 -3.01 -39.01 -22.76
CA ASP A 149 -2.28 -39.00 -21.50
C ASP A 149 -3.15 -38.45 -20.36
N LYS A 150 -3.61 -39.35 -19.49
CA LYS A 150 -4.35 -39.00 -18.28
C LYS A 150 -3.39 -38.75 -17.12
N LEU A 151 -3.03 -37.48 -16.93
CA LEU A 151 -2.23 -37.07 -15.78
C LEU A 151 -3.04 -37.18 -14.48
N LYS A 152 -2.36 -37.62 -13.42
CA LYS A 152 -2.96 -37.78 -12.10
C LYS A 152 -3.03 -36.44 -11.38
N GLU A 153 -4.08 -36.28 -10.58
CA GLU A 153 -4.18 -35.19 -9.63
C GLU A 153 -3.14 -35.34 -8.53
N VAL A 154 -2.59 -34.21 -8.10
CA VAL A 154 -1.74 -34.08 -6.92
C VAL A 154 -2.48 -33.20 -5.92
N THR A 155 -2.56 -33.66 -4.67
CA THR A 155 -3.16 -32.88 -3.58
C THR A 155 -2.08 -32.36 -2.64
N LEU A 156 -2.33 -31.20 -2.04
CA LEU A 156 -1.52 -30.64 -0.96
C LEU A 156 -2.41 -30.00 0.10
N LYS A 157 -1.97 -30.08 1.36
CA LYS A 157 -2.72 -29.50 2.48
C LYS A 157 -2.55 -27.98 2.53
N LEU A 158 -3.66 -27.29 2.73
CA LEU A 158 -3.73 -25.86 3.02
C LEU A 158 -4.22 -25.70 4.46
N ASP A 159 -3.44 -25.02 5.27
CA ASP A 159 -3.79 -24.67 6.65
C ASP A 159 -3.86 -23.16 6.71
N THR A 160 -5.07 -22.62 6.87
CA THR A 160 -5.31 -21.18 6.75
C THR A 160 -4.85 -20.40 7.98
N GLU A 161 -4.68 -21.06 9.12
CA GLU A 161 -4.18 -20.44 10.36
C GLU A 161 -2.75 -19.94 10.18
N LYS A 162 -1.95 -20.63 9.36
CA LYS A 162 -0.56 -20.25 9.03
C LYS A 162 -0.42 -18.89 8.36
N TYR A 163 -1.51 -18.33 7.83
CA TYR A 163 -1.50 -17.07 7.10
C TYR A 163 -2.30 -15.98 7.84
N ALA A 164 -2.76 -16.23 9.07
CA ALA A 164 -3.56 -15.29 9.85
C ALA A 164 -2.85 -13.93 10.05
N ASP A 165 -1.53 -13.92 10.24
CA ASP A 165 -0.73 -12.70 10.39
C ASP A 165 -0.89 -11.73 9.20
N SER A 166 -1.20 -12.24 8.00
CA SER A 166 -1.43 -11.37 6.84
C SER A 166 -2.69 -10.51 6.95
N LEU A 167 -3.65 -10.86 7.81
CA LEU A 167 -4.82 -10.03 8.12
C LEU A 167 -4.42 -8.77 8.89
N ASP A 168 -3.53 -8.91 9.88
CA ASP A 168 -3.06 -7.77 10.68
C ASP A 168 -2.24 -6.79 9.84
N LEU A 169 -1.51 -7.29 8.84
CA LEU A 169 -0.71 -6.49 7.92
C LEU A 169 -1.57 -5.63 6.97
N MET A 170 -2.86 -5.94 6.79
CA MET A 170 -3.75 -5.14 5.93
C MET A 170 -4.02 -3.75 6.48
N GLU A 171 -3.85 -3.55 7.79
CA GLU A 171 -4.04 -2.26 8.45
C GLU A 171 -2.83 -1.34 8.32
N ASP A 172 -1.65 -1.88 8.00
CA ASP A 172 -0.41 -1.12 7.94
C ASP A 172 -0.40 0.01 6.90
N PRO A 173 -0.94 -0.16 5.67
CA PRO A 173 -1.09 0.94 4.72
C PRO A 173 -1.88 2.13 5.28
N ALA A 174 -2.97 1.88 6.02
CA ALA A 174 -3.80 2.94 6.58
C ALA A 174 -3.10 3.69 7.72
N LYS A 175 -2.38 2.96 8.59
CA LYS A 175 -1.50 3.54 9.61
C LYS A 175 -0.38 4.37 8.97
N ALA A 176 0.25 3.84 7.92
CA ALA A 176 1.31 4.52 7.18
C ALA A 176 0.82 5.81 6.53
N LEU A 177 -0.35 5.79 5.87
CA LEU A 177 -0.95 6.99 5.27
C LEU A 177 -1.26 8.06 6.33
N THR A 178 -1.84 7.65 7.47
CA THR A 178 -2.13 8.57 8.58
C THR A 178 -0.83 9.20 9.10
N ALA A 179 0.20 8.37 9.37
CA ALA A 179 1.49 8.85 9.84
C ALA A 179 2.20 9.76 8.83
N TYR A 180 2.09 9.44 7.54
CA TYR A 180 2.59 10.25 6.43
C TYR A 180 1.96 11.65 6.46
N ILE A 181 0.63 11.73 6.54
CA ILE A 181 -0.09 13.01 6.54
C ILE A 181 0.25 13.82 7.80
N GLU A 182 0.15 13.18 8.98
CA GLU A 182 0.39 13.83 10.26
C GLU A 182 1.80 14.39 10.37
N THR A 183 2.81 13.63 9.95
CA THR A 183 4.22 14.03 10.08
C THR A 183 4.62 15.08 9.06
N ILE A 184 4.18 14.95 7.81
CA ILE A 184 4.63 15.83 6.72
C ILE A 184 3.85 17.14 6.73
N TYR A 185 2.53 17.09 6.82
CA TYR A 185 1.66 18.25 6.59
C TYR A 185 1.14 18.89 7.88
N LEU A 186 1.01 18.12 8.97
CA LEU A 186 0.47 18.65 10.24
C LEU A 186 1.57 18.90 11.28
N ASP A 187 2.82 18.51 11.00
CA ASP A 187 3.95 18.60 11.94
C ASP A 187 3.71 17.87 13.27
N LYS A 188 2.89 16.82 13.23
CA LYS A 188 2.54 16.02 14.38
C LYS A 188 3.45 14.80 14.43
N GLU A 189 4.11 14.59 15.57
CA GLU A 189 4.92 13.40 15.79
C GLU A 189 4.03 12.15 15.73
N ASN A 190 4.37 11.21 14.85
CA ASN A 190 3.72 9.92 14.76
C ASN A 190 4.78 8.80 14.74
N PRO A 191 4.81 7.90 15.75
CA PRO A 191 5.82 6.84 15.84
C PRO A 191 5.74 5.82 14.69
N ASP A 192 4.59 5.72 14.02
CA ASP A 192 4.42 4.83 12.88
C ASP A 192 5.11 5.37 11.62
N PHE A 193 5.50 6.65 11.57
CA PHE A 193 6.20 7.21 10.40
C PHE A 193 7.54 6.49 10.17
N GLU A 194 8.42 6.45 11.17
CA GLU A 194 9.73 5.80 11.02
C GLU A 194 9.63 4.27 10.88
N LYS A 195 8.56 3.68 11.38
CA LYS A 195 8.33 2.23 11.35
C LYS A 195 7.72 1.77 10.03
N HIS A 196 6.72 2.48 9.54
CA HIS A 196 5.86 2.04 8.45
C HIS A 196 5.96 2.89 7.18
N VAL A 197 6.57 4.09 7.21
CA VAL A 197 6.58 5.01 6.07
C VAL A 197 7.97 5.09 5.42
N SER A 198 7.99 4.99 4.10
CA SER A 198 9.14 5.31 3.24
C SER A 198 8.83 6.57 2.44
N ALA A 199 9.46 7.69 2.81
CA ALA A 199 9.26 8.98 2.16
C ALA A 199 10.47 9.89 2.38
N ASP A 200 10.79 10.74 1.39
CA ASP A 200 11.73 11.85 1.59
C ASP A 200 10.99 12.99 2.33
N LYS A 201 10.94 12.87 3.66
CA LYS A 201 10.26 13.83 4.53
C LYS A 201 10.66 15.27 4.22
N ARG A 202 11.96 15.53 4.01
CA ARG A 202 12.46 16.89 3.80
C ARG A 202 11.99 17.45 2.46
N ALA A 203 12.09 16.67 1.40
CA ALA A 203 11.62 17.10 0.08
C ALA A 203 10.12 17.42 0.10
N LEU A 204 9.31 16.53 0.70
CA LEU A 204 7.86 16.69 0.78
C LEU A 204 7.44 17.88 1.65
N GLN A 205 8.15 18.16 2.74
CA GLN A 205 7.88 19.34 3.56
C GLN A 205 8.22 20.66 2.85
N GLU A 206 9.27 20.67 2.01
CA GLU A 206 9.59 21.83 1.18
C GLU A 206 8.58 22.04 0.05
N GLU A 207 8.13 20.94 -0.58
CA GLU A 207 7.04 20.97 -1.57
C GLU A 207 5.75 21.49 -0.96
N ALA A 208 5.33 20.94 0.18
CA ALA A 208 4.12 21.35 0.88
C ALA A 208 4.16 22.83 1.27
N LYS A 209 5.33 23.33 1.72
CA LYS A 209 5.51 24.78 1.97
C LYS A 209 5.37 25.62 0.71
N SER A 210 5.89 25.14 -0.42
CA SER A 210 5.71 25.83 -1.71
C SER A 210 4.24 25.89 -2.09
N SER A 211 3.51 24.78 -1.98
CA SER A 211 2.08 24.70 -2.27
C SER A 211 1.24 25.58 -1.34
N PHE A 212 1.59 25.63 -0.05
CA PHE A 212 1.00 26.58 0.89
C PHE A 212 1.21 28.04 0.46
N ASN A 213 2.43 28.40 0.05
CA ASN A 213 2.73 29.75 -0.42
C ASN A 213 1.92 30.11 -1.67
N ASP A 214 1.73 29.16 -2.58
CA ASP A 214 0.93 29.37 -3.79
C ASP A 214 -0.57 29.49 -3.48
N GLY A 215 -1.09 28.70 -2.54
CA GLY A 215 -2.44 28.89 -1.98
C GLY A 215 -2.59 30.28 -1.35
N LEU A 216 -1.63 30.67 -0.50
CA LEU A 216 -1.67 31.97 0.18
C LEU A 216 -1.56 33.16 -0.79
N LYS A 217 -0.81 33.06 -1.89
CA LYS A 217 -0.78 34.09 -2.96
C LYS A 217 -2.12 34.24 -3.70
N SER A 218 -2.95 33.21 -3.72
CA SER A 218 -4.30 33.31 -4.27
C SER A 218 -5.21 34.15 -3.37
N ILE A 219 -4.87 34.25 -2.08
CA ILE A 219 -5.56 35.07 -1.07
C ILE A 219 -4.99 36.48 -1.01
N VAL A 220 -3.66 36.61 -1.07
CA VAL A 220 -2.96 37.91 -0.96
C VAL A 220 -2.24 38.28 -2.26
N TYR A 221 -2.54 39.46 -2.80
CA TYR A 221 -2.12 39.84 -4.14
C TYR A 221 -0.62 40.18 -4.32
N ASN A 222 0.09 40.56 -3.25
CA ASN A 222 1.51 40.89 -3.33
C ASN A 222 2.39 39.73 -2.84
N SER A 223 3.63 39.68 -3.34
CA SER A 223 4.62 38.70 -2.89
C SER A 223 4.89 38.77 -1.38
N ILE A 224 4.97 37.61 -0.73
CA ILE A 224 5.29 37.47 0.69
C ILE A 224 6.80 37.19 0.85
N PRO A 225 7.52 37.85 1.76
CA PRO A 225 8.89 37.49 2.09
C PRO A 225 8.99 36.04 2.58
N ALA A 226 10.05 35.31 2.17
CA ALA A 226 10.22 33.90 2.52
C ALA A 226 10.14 33.61 4.03
N GLN A 227 10.71 34.48 4.86
CA GLN A 227 10.67 34.33 6.33
C GLN A 227 9.24 34.43 6.89
N GLU A 228 8.36 35.22 6.27
CA GLU A 228 6.96 35.32 6.69
C GLU A 228 6.17 34.08 6.24
N VAL A 229 6.50 33.51 5.07
CA VAL A 229 5.91 32.24 4.61
C VAL A 229 6.17 31.11 5.61
N ASP A 230 7.41 30.96 6.09
CA ASP A 230 7.75 29.93 7.09
C ASP A 230 6.89 30.07 8.35
N LYS A 231 6.77 31.31 8.88
CA LYS A 231 5.95 31.59 10.06
C LYS A 231 4.48 31.21 9.83
N HIS A 232 3.89 31.68 8.73
CA HIS A 232 2.48 31.45 8.44
C HIS A 232 2.18 29.98 8.15
N TYR A 233 3.10 29.28 7.50
CA TYR A 233 2.96 27.85 7.29
C TYR A 233 3.00 27.08 8.61
N THR A 234 3.92 27.42 9.53
CA THR A 234 3.93 26.82 10.88
C THR A 234 2.60 27.04 11.61
N SER A 235 2.03 28.24 11.57
CA SER A 235 0.71 28.51 12.15
C SER A 235 -0.40 27.68 11.50
N TYR A 236 -0.37 27.55 10.17
CA TYR A 236 -1.35 26.76 9.43
C TYR A 236 -1.29 25.28 9.80
N LYS A 237 -0.09 24.68 9.81
CA LYS A 237 0.10 23.29 10.27
C LYS A 237 -0.42 23.08 11.69
N SER A 238 -0.16 24.03 12.60
CA SER A 238 -0.65 23.96 13.99
C SER A 238 -2.18 23.93 14.06
N VAL A 239 -2.86 24.74 13.24
CA VAL A 239 -4.33 24.75 13.19
C VAL A 239 -4.86 23.45 12.58
N LEU A 240 -4.23 22.92 11.52
CA LEU A 240 -4.58 21.61 10.97
C LEU A 240 -4.37 20.50 12.00
N ALA A 241 -3.26 20.48 12.73
CA ALA A 241 -2.98 19.48 13.75
C ALA A 241 -4.03 19.47 14.88
N GLU A 242 -4.62 20.63 15.19
CA GLU A 242 -5.68 20.76 16.20
C GLU A 242 -7.07 20.39 15.64
N LYS A 243 -7.40 20.84 14.43
CA LYS A 243 -8.78 20.81 13.90
C LYS A 243 -9.05 19.71 12.87
N ALA A 244 -8.05 19.30 12.09
CA ALA A 244 -8.22 18.30 11.05
C ALA A 244 -8.50 16.93 11.66
N LYS A 245 -9.34 16.15 10.99
CA LYS A 245 -9.65 14.77 11.36
C LYS A 245 -9.32 13.88 10.18
N LEU A 246 -8.68 12.75 10.48
CA LEU A 246 -8.30 11.75 9.49
C LEU A 246 -8.88 10.41 9.93
N LYS A 247 -9.51 9.71 9.01
CA LYS A 247 -9.94 8.32 9.17
C LYS A 247 -9.52 7.56 7.92
N ALA A 248 -8.40 6.86 8.03
CA ALA A 248 -7.87 6.02 6.97
C ALA A 248 -8.30 4.56 7.22
N GLU A 249 -8.83 3.90 6.20
CA GLU A 249 -9.23 2.50 6.25
C GLU A 249 -8.73 1.77 4.99
N PRO A 250 -8.24 0.53 5.12
CA PRO A 250 -7.86 -0.25 3.95
C PRO A 250 -9.09 -0.52 3.10
N LYS A 251 -9.02 -0.15 1.81
CA LYS A 251 -10.04 -0.47 0.82
C LYS A 251 -9.66 -1.72 0.04
N ALA A 252 -8.39 -1.87 -0.32
CA ALA A 252 -7.90 -2.99 -1.09
C ALA A 252 -6.42 -3.29 -0.74
N TYR A 253 -5.98 -4.55 -0.82
CA TYR A 253 -4.65 -5.01 -0.41
C TYR A 253 -4.27 -6.32 -1.11
N ALA A 254 -3.20 -6.33 -1.88
CA ALA A 254 -2.51 -7.54 -2.35
C ALA A 254 -1.14 -7.19 -2.94
N ASN A 255 -0.23 -8.17 -3.05
CA ASN A 255 1.07 -8.04 -3.74
C ASN A 255 1.85 -6.75 -3.38
N ASP A 256 2.01 -6.47 -2.08
CA ASP A 256 2.73 -5.29 -1.58
C ASP A 256 2.16 -3.95 -2.09
N ARG A 257 0.88 -3.94 -2.46
CA ARG A 257 0.12 -2.79 -2.92
C ARG A 257 -1.19 -2.70 -2.16
N ALA A 258 -1.65 -1.48 -1.94
CA ALA A 258 -2.91 -1.21 -1.29
C ALA A 258 -3.59 0.03 -1.84
N VAL A 259 -4.91 0.08 -1.67
CA VAL A 259 -5.70 1.29 -1.81
C VAL A 259 -6.28 1.60 -0.44
N VAL A 260 -6.05 2.82 0.04
CA VAL A 260 -6.53 3.29 1.34
C VAL A 260 -7.56 4.38 1.11
N THR A 261 -8.75 4.22 1.69
CA THR A 261 -9.75 5.27 1.72
C THR A 261 -9.43 6.21 2.87
N LEU A 262 -9.34 7.51 2.60
CA LEU A 262 -9.16 8.56 3.58
C LEU A 262 -10.40 9.44 3.63
N GLU A 263 -11.18 9.31 4.70
CA GLU A 263 -12.12 10.35 5.11
C GLU A 263 -11.36 11.42 5.89
N TYR A 264 -11.60 12.69 5.53
CA TYR A 264 -10.86 13.80 6.12
C TYR A 264 -11.72 15.03 6.35
N SER A 265 -11.25 15.87 7.27
CA SER A 265 -11.66 17.26 7.38
C SER A 265 -10.43 18.17 7.38
N THR A 266 -10.56 19.36 6.79
CA THR A 266 -9.47 20.34 6.68
C THR A 266 -9.96 21.74 7.04
N VAL A 267 -9.04 22.69 7.07
CA VAL A 267 -9.32 24.12 7.21
C VAL A 267 -8.97 24.78 5.87
N PRO A 268 -9.98 25.11 5.03
CA PRO A 268 -9.72 25.68 3.71
C PRO A 268 -9.12 27.08 3.83
N LEU A 269 -7.98 27.31 3.19
CA LEU A 269 -7.33 28.62 3.23
C LEU A 269 -8.11 29.66 2.46
N ASP A 270 -8.78 29.27 1.36
CA ASP A 270 -9.57 30.18 0.53
C ASP A 270 -10.68 30.90 1.30
N ASP A 271 -11.22 30.27 2.35
CA ASP A 271 -12.24 30.87 3.23
C ASP A 271 -11.70 32.10 3.99
N SER A 272 -10.38 32.26 4.09
CA SER A 272 -9.76 33.44 4.70
C SER A 272 -9.79 34.68 3.81
N TYR A 273 -10.09 34.54 2.51
CA TYR A 273 -9.97 35.61 1.53
C TYR A 273 -10.73 36.89 1.91
N GLU A 274 -12.01 36.76 2.28
CA GLU A 274 -12.85 37.92 2.63
C GLU A 274 -12.32 38.63 3.87
N THR A 275 -12.02 37.88 4.94
CA THR A 275 -11.48 38.45 6.18
C THR A 275 -10.13 39.13 5.96
N MET A 276 -9.26 38.53 5.14
CA MET A 276 -7.96 39.13 4.79
C MET A 276 -8.12 40.40 3.95
N SER A 277 -9.09 40.45 3.04
CA SER A 277 -9.43 41.63 2.25
C SER A 277 -9.99 42.76 3.13
N ASP A 278 -10.84 42.43 4.10
CA ASP A 278 -11.41 43.38 5.05
C ASP A 278 -10.33 44.01 5.93
N LEU A 279 -9.38 43.23 6.45
CA LEU A 279 -8.25 43.74 7.22
C LEU A 279 -7.37 44.70 6.41
N GLN A 280 -7.16 44.42 5.12
CA GLN A 280 -6.45 45.35 4.23
C GLN A 280 -7.22 46.66 4.02
N SER A 281 -8.54 46.60 3.93
CA SER A 281 -9.41 47.77 3.79
C SER A 281 -9.43 48.59 5.08
N GLU A 282 -9.52 47.93 6.23
CA GLU A 282 -9.46 48.54 7.55
C GLU A 282 -8.15 49.34 7.75
N TYR A 283 -7.01 48.80 7.31
CA TYR A 283 -5.74 49.53 7.35
C TYR A 283 -5.82 50.85 6.58
N LYS A 284 -6.35 50.81 5.35
CA LYS A 284 -6.45 51.98 4.47
C LYS A 284 -7.37 53.05 5.08
N GLU A 285 -8.49 52.62 5.65
CA GLU A 285 -9.44 53.53 6.31
C GLU A 285 -8.85 54.18 7.56
N LYS A 286 -8.15 53.42 8.41
CA LYS A 286 -7.58 53.92 9.67
C LYS A 286 -6.36 54.82 9.47
N THR A 287 -5.55 54.53 8.46
CA THR A 287 -4.28 55.24 8.25
C THR A 287 -4.34 56.30 7.16
N ASN A 288 -5.39 56.26 6.30
CA ASN A 288 -5.47 57.01 5.05
C ASN A 288 -4.25 56.77 4.12
N ASP A 289 -3.58 55.61 4.27
CA ASP A 289 -2.48 55.14 3.42
C ASP A 289 -2.99 54.03 2.50
N TYR A 290 -2.84 54.22 1.19
CA TYR A 290 -3.33 53.30 0.15
C TYR A 290 -2.23 52.37 -0.38
N ASP A 291 -1.06 52.32 0.26
CA ASP A 291 0.00 51.37 -0.06
C ASP A 291 -0.48 49.92 0.18
N SER A 292 -0.65 49.18 -0.92
CA SER A 292 -1.15 47.80 -0.90
C SER A 292 -0.21 46.85 -0.15
N LYS A 293 1.09 47.11 -0.14
CA LYS A 293 2.05 46.25 0.57
C LYS A 293 1.90 46.41 2.07
N LYS A 294 1.76 47.65 2.55
CA LYS A 294 1.56 47.91 3.99
C LYS A 294 0.21 47.37 4.48
N ALA A 295 -0.84 47.54 3.68
CA ALA A 295 -2.16 46.96 3.99
C ALA A 295 -2.08 45.43 4.09
N GLN A 296 -1.39 44.77 3.15
CA GLN A 296 -1.19 43.31 3.19
C GLN A 296 -0.37 42.89 4.41
N SER A 297 0.74 43.57 4.72
CA SER A 297 1.53 43.29 5.92
C SER A 297 0.68 43.40 7.20
N TYR A 298 -0.19 44.42 7.30
CA TYR A 298 -1.13 44.57 8.42
C TYR A 298 -2.12 43.40 8.55
N ALA A 299 -2.58 42.85 7.43
CA ALA A 299 -3.45 41.67 7.42
C ALA A 299 -2.68 40.40 7.80
N LEU A 300 -1.48 40.20 7.25
CA LEU A 300 -0.62 39.04 7.56
C LEU A 300 -0.19 39.01 9.03
N GLU A 301 0.01 40.18 9.66
CA GLU A 301 0.24 40.28 11.11
C GLU A 301 -0.89 39.65 11.96
N LYS A 302 -2.11 39.56 11.40
CA LYS A 302 -3.30 38.98 12.05
C LYS A 302 -3.69 37.61 11.49
N PHE A 303 -2.89 37.05 10.59
CA PHE A 303 -3.22 35.81 9.89
C PHE A 303 -3.49 34.65 10.86
N ASP A 304 -2.74 34.55 11.96
CA ASP A 304 -2.96 33.53 12.99
C ASP A 304 -4.38 33.60 13.59
N ALA A 305 -4.90 34.82 13.83
CA ALA A 305 -6.26 35.00 14.33
C ALA A 305 -7.30 34.61 13.28
N VAL A 306 -7.03 34.94 12.00
CA VAL A 306 -7.90 34.55 10.88
C VAL A 306 -7.96 33.03 10.77
N LEU A 307 -6.82 32.34 10.72
CA LEU A 307 -6.76 30.87 10.67
C LEU A 307 -7.52 30.21 11.82
N ASN A 308 -7.39 30.74 13.04
CA ASN A 308 -8.10 30.21 14.20
C ASN A 308 -9.61 30.42 14.12
N SER A 309 -10.08 31.45 13.41
CA SER A 309 -11.50 31.71 13.19
C SER A 309 -12.14 30.83 12.10
N LEU A 310 -11.34 30.25 11.21
CA LEU A 310 -11.84 29.41 10.13
C LEU A 310 -12.51 28.14 10.68
N GLU A 311 -13.64 27.79 10.09
CA GLU A 311 -14.37 26.57 10.39
C GLU A 311 -13.71 25.35 9.74
N VAL A 312 -13.79 24.20 10.41
CA VAL A 312 -13.35 22.94 9.84
C VAL A 312 -14.40 22.46 8.83
N GLN A 313 -13.96 22.11 7.62
CA GLN A 313 -14.84 21.57 6.57
C GLN A 313 -14.52 20.10 6.31
N GLN A 314 -15.57 19.28 6.21
CA GLN A 314 -15.44 17.90 5.77
C GLN A 314 -15.10 17.87 4.26
N GLY A 315 -14.15 17.01 3.88
CA GLY A 315 -13.85 16.69 2.49
C GLY A 315 -15.11 16.28 1.73
N ARG A 316 -15.23 16.68 0.47
CA ARG A 316 -16.45 16.40 -0.33
C ARG A 316 -16.64 14.91 -0.59
N ASP A 317 -15.55 14.25 -0.93
CA ASP A 317 -15.47 12.81 -1.19
C ASP A 317 -14.23 12.26 -0.47
N PRO A 318 -14.26 11.02 0.03
CA PRO A 318 -13.07 10.35 0.52
C PRO A 318 -11.99 10.30 -0.56
N LEU A 319 -10.71 10.38 -0.17
CA LEU A 319 -9.61 10.15 -1.10
C LEU A 319 -9.29 8.67 -1.16
N GLU A 320 -9.06 8.14 -2.36
CA GLU A 320 -8.53 6.79 -2.54
C GLU A 320 -7.06 6.88 -2.90
N ILE A 321 -6.21 6.61 -1.92
CA ILE A 321 -4.75 6.77 -2.04
C ILE A 321 -4.12 5.40 -2.28
N LYS A 322 -3.41 5.29 -3.41
CA LYS A 322 -2.61 4.11 -3.71
C LYS A 322 -1.32 4.13 -2.90
N MET A 323 -1.00 2.98 -2.31
CA MET A 323 0.15 2.78 -1.46
C MET A 323 0.97 1.61 -2.00
N ILE A 324 2.30 1.76 -2.05
CA ILE A 324 3.24 0.73 -2.51
C ILE A 324 4.24 0.45 -1.40
N LYS A 325 4.44 -0.83 -1.09
CA LYS A 325 5.43 -1.28 -0.11
C LYS A 325 6.78 -1.54 -0.80
N LYS A 326 7.85 -0.96 -0.24
CA LYS A 326 9.25 -1.15 -0.64
C LYS A 326 10.09 -1.23 0.63
N ASP A 327 11.00 -2.20 0.71
CA ASP A 327 11.89 -2.40 1.88
C ASP A 327 11.12 -2.43 3.22
N ASP A 328 10.02 -3.20 3.26
CA ASP A 328 9.11 -3.35 4.39
C ASP A 328 8.33 -2.10 4.84
N LYS A 329 8.42 -1.00 4.09
CA LYS A 329 7.74 0.26 4.38
C LYS A 329 6.82 0.69 3.25
N TRP A 330 5.74 1.37 3.60
CA TRP A 330 4.74 1.89 2.68
C TRP A 330 5.07 3.30 2.22
N SER A 331 4.82 3.56 0.95
CA SER A 331 4.96 4.87 0.32
C SER A 331 3.67 5.21 -0.42
N VAL A 332 3.30 6.48 -0.44
CA VAL A 332 2.23 6.97 -1.32
C VAL A 332 2.71 6.83 -2.76
N ASP A 333 1.88 6.29 -3.63
CA ASP A 333 2.16 6.25 -5.06
C ASP A 333 1.98 7.65 -5.66
N THR A 334 3.10 8.36 -5.81
CA THR A 334 3.13 9.73 -6.33
C THR A 334 2.86 9.83 -7.84
N GLU A 335 2.82 8.70 -8.55
CA GLU A 335 2.38 8.67 -9.95
C GLU A 335 0.85 8.65 -10.08
N ASP A 336 0.12 8.38 -8.98
CA ASP A 336 -1.34 8.38 -8.96
C ASP A 336 -1.91 9.78 -8.81
N TYR A 337 -2.90 10.12 -9.64
CA TYR A 337 -3.55 11.43 -9.64
C TYR A 337 -4.13 11.83 -8.28
N ASN A 338 -4.61 10.88 -7.47
CA ASN A 338 -5.19 11.22 -6.17
C ASN A 338 -4.13 11.59 -5.13
N SER A 339 -2.84 11.30 -5.37
CA SER A 339 -1.76 11.67 -4.46
C SER A 339 -1.56 13.19 -4.38
N GLU A 340 -1.74 13.91 -5.50
CA GLU A 340 -1.69 15.38 -5.56
C GLU A 340 -2.75 16.02 -4.65
N ARG A 341 -3.91 15.37 -4.52
CA ARG A 341 -5.00 15.86 -3.66
C ARG A 341 -4.62 15.95 -2.19
N ILE A 342 -3.66 15.13 -1.72
CA ILE A 342 -3.15 15.25 -0.33
C ILE A 342 -2.47 16.61 -0.15
N VAL A 343 -1.64 17.01 -1.11
CA VAL A 343 -0.94 18.30 -1.09
C VAL A 343 -1.95 19.45 -1.21
N GLU A 344 -2.91 19.35 -2.13
CA GLU A 344 -3.96 20.36 -2.27
C GLU A 344 -4.74 20.59 -0.96
N VAL A 345 -5.16 19.50 -0.32
CA VAL A 345 -6.00 19.56 0.90
C VAL A 345 -5.21 20.03 2.13
N PHE A 346 -4.02 19.49 2.36
CA PHE A 346 -3.29 19.69 3.63
C PHE A 346 -2.11 20.66 3.53
N ALA A 347 -1.75 21.12 2.33
CA ALA A 347 -0.72 22.14 2.12
C ALA A 347 -1.30 23.42 1.51
N SER A 348 -1.98 23.29 0.36
CA SER A 348 -2.56 24.45 -0.35
C SER A 348 -3.82 24.99 0.31
N GLY A 349 -4.48 24.19 1.16
CA GLY A 349 -5.72 24.55 1.85
C GLY A 349 -6.96 24.52 0.97
N SER A 350 -6.99 23.62 -0.01
CA SER A 350 -8.19 23.31 -0.80
C SER A 350 -9.11 22.34 -0.06
N ARG A 351 -10.34 22.16 -0.56
CA ARG A 351 -11.36 21.27 0.00
C ARG A 351 -11.69 20.08 -0.88
#